data_AF-A0A2W0FEG8-F1
#
_entry.id   AF-A0A2W0FEG8-F1
#
_cell.length_a   1.000
_cell.length_b   1.000
_cell.length_c   1.000
_cell.angle_alpha   90.00
_cell.angle_beta   90.00
_cell.angle_gamma   90.00
#
_symmetry.space_group_name_H-M   'P 1'
#
loop_
_entity.id
_entity.type
_entity.pdbx_description
1 polymer ?
#
loop_
_entity_poly.entity_id
_entity_poly.type
_entity_poly.pdbx_seq_one_letter_code
_entity_poly.pdbx_strand_id
1 'polypeptide(L)'
;MDSVNSKQAELSIDELFKGTTFLADSETQRFLQLQEKVAKNRYTMFVALYAELSKLFVADSALRLFFKMALDIILSPESVRDPLIAHPVFQIWSVLTFRDVNYLLTGKTQGDGEVKARLLEFPQVLQRIEAAQQVRPDEQYPPVYRFDVDPLITQVTSPSYDYPPDDGTRRQLERTGYSKEFFRDVMQLALQRIKHTWPACHEQWQVLVKAVCYLPDGGFRSCSASRYTGVILLSSRDHSILDLEESLVHEATHQLLYNVVEVAAVVEPQASREAQYTLPWSGQQRDLYGYFHAFYVYIALVKYLERVRDRPAQEMRRAEQRLLFILRGLSKAQADFASAPGFTAQGRELLGNLLQEVHRLERRHAGLLNRDADASAGAATLHMTA
;
A
#
# COMPACT_ATOMS: atom_id res chain seq x y z
N MET A 1 7.60 9.71 33.79
CA MET A 1 7.45 8.31 34.25
C MET A 1 8.39 7.46 33.43
N ASP A 2 9.16 6.66 34.14
CA ASP A 2 10.45 6.13 33.75
C ASP A 2 10.46 5.25 32.49
N SER A 3 11.60 5.34 31.80
CA SER A 3 12.00 4.57 30.64
C SER A 3 12.00 3.06 30.93
N VAL A 4 11.01 2.35 30.41
CA VAL A 4 11.12 0.90 30.21
C VAL A 4 11.76 0.70 28.83
N ASN A 5 13.09 0.79 28.80
CA ASN A 5 13.89 0.35 27.66
C ASN A 5 13.97 -1.19 27.68
N SER A 6 12.83 -1.84 27.50
CA SER A 6 12.78 -3.26 27.15
C SER A 6 13.08 -3.35 25.66
N LYS A 7 14.37 -3.42 25.29
CA LYS A 7 14.75 -3.90 23.95
C LYS A 7 14.23 -5.33 23.81
N GLN A 8 13.01 -5.48 23.30
CA GLN A 8 12.46 -6.77 22.94
C GLN A 8 13.41 -7.42 21.93
N ALA A 9 13.57 -8.74 22.03
CA ALA A 9 14.42 -9.48 21.11
C ALA A 9 13.92 -9.28 19.67
N GLU A 10 14.81 -8.84 18.78
CA GLU A 10 14.52 -8.69 17.35
C GLU A 10 14.16 -10.07 16.78
N LEU A 11 12.93 -10.23 16.28
CA LEU A 11 12.51 -11.50 15.67
C LEU A 11 13.31 -11.78 14.39
N SER A 12 13.61 -13.06 14.17
CA SER A 12 14.00 -13.53 12.85
C SER A 12 12.86 -13.34 11.84
N ILE A 13 13.16 -13.34 10.54
CA ILE A 13 12.12 -13.23 9.50
C ILE A 13 11.11 -14.38 9.62
N ASP A 14 11.57 -15.59 9.91
CA ASP A 14 10.68 -16.75 10.06
C ASP A 14 9.73 -16.60 11.24
N GLU A 15 10.24 -16.14 12.39
CA GLU A 15 9.41 -15.87 13.57
C GLU A 15 8.42 -14.73 13.34
N LEU A 16 8.84 -13.70 12.60
CA LEU A 16 7.99 -12.56 12.27
C LEU A 16 6.73 -13.01 11.50
N PHE A 17 6.88 -13.95 10.55
CA PHE A 17 5.78 -14.47 9.72
C PHE A 17 4.96 -15.58 10.39
N LYS A 18 5.51 -16.28 11.37
CA LYS A 18 4.88 -17.47 11.97
C LYS A 18 3.54 -17.17 12.63
N GLY A 19 2.43 -17.68 12.11
CA GLY A 19 1.10 -17.49 12.71
C GLY A 19 0.51 -16.07 12.63
N THR A 20 1.04 -15.17 11.79
CA THR A 20 0.51 -13.80 11.61
C THR A 20 -0.03 -13.56 10.22
N THR A 21 -0.99 -12.64 10.11
CA THR A 21 -1.47 -12.09 8.85
C THR A 21 -1.04 -10.64 8.64
N PHE A 22 -0.41 -10.02 9.65
CA PHE A 22 -0.10 -8.58 9.74
C PHE A 22 -1.30 -7.62 9.67
N LEU A 23 -2.49 -8.09 9.29
CA LEU A 23 -3.74 -7.34 9.37
C LEU A 23 -3.97 -6.83 10.79
N ALA A 24 -4.75 -5.77 10.94
CA ALA A 24 -4.90 -5.02 12.19
C ALA A 24 -5.43 -5.79 13.43
N ASP A 25 -5.92 -7.02 13.27
CA ASP A 25 -6.24 -7.90 14.42
C ASP A 25 -5.05 -8.75 14.89
N SER A 26 -3.95 -8.73 14.15
CA SER A 26 -2.71 -9.40 14.54
C SER A 26 -2.05 -8.63 15.70
N GLU A 27 -1.13 -9.28 16.40
CA GLU A 27 -0.39 -8.66 17.50
C GLU A 27 0.29 -7.35 17.06
N THR A 28 -0.04 -6.22 17.70
CA THR A 28 0.50 -4.89 17.39
C THR A 28 2.03 -4.90 17.33
N GLN A 29 2.68 -5.69 18.20
CA GLN A 29 4.14 -5.83 18.23
C GLN A 29 4.72 -6.35 16.90
N ARG A 30 4.04 -7.27 16.23
CA ARG A 30 4.51 -7.78 14.92
C ARG A 30 4.42 -6.75 13.82
N PHE A 31 3.40 -5.88 13.88
CA PHE A 31 3.31 -4.76 12.95
C PHE A 31 4.44 -3.76 13.18
N LEU A 32 4.75 -3.42 14.44
CA LEU A 32 5.87 -2.54 14.78
C LEU A 32 7.21 -3.12 14.32
N GLN A 33 7.45 -4.41 14.60
CA GLN A 33 8.67 -5.10 14.13
C GLN A 33 8.76 -5.19 12.61
N LEU A 34 7.63 -5.36 11.91
CA LEU A 34 7.61 -5.26 10.45
C LEU A 34 8.07 -3.86 10.00
N GLN A 35 7.59 -2.79 10.63
CA GLN A 35 8.01 -1.42 10.31
C GLN A 35 9.51 -1.20 10.58
N GLU A 36 10.03 -1.72 11.69
CA GLU A 36 11.48 -1.66 12.00
C GLU A 36 12.32 -2.37 10.94
N LYS A 37 11.90 -3.56 10.48
CA LYS A 37 12.59 -4.29 9.40
C LYS A 37 12.54 -3.54 8.08
N VAL A 38 11.40 -2.95 7.73
CA VAL A 38 11.26 -2.08 6.55
C VAL A 38 12.22 -0.89 6.64
N ALA A 39 12.24 -0.18 7.77
CA ALA A 39 13.16 0.95 7.97
C ALA A 39 14.63 0.53 7.83
N LYS A 40 15.01 -0.62 8.43
CA LYS A 40 16.35 -1.21 8.34
C LYS A 40 16.72 -1.59 6.90
N ASN A 41 15.81 -2.19 6.14
CA ASN A 41 16.03 -2.54 4.73
C ASN A 41 16.28 -1.29 3.89
N ARG A 42 15.44 -0.26 4.04
CA ARG A 42 15.58 1.01 3.32
C ARG A 42 16.88 1.74 3.67
N TYR A 43 17.24 1.78 4.95
CA TYR A 43 18.52 2.33 5.39
C TYR A 43 19.70 1.58 4.79
N THR A 44 19.69 0.25 4.86
CA THR A 44 20.75 -0.60 4.30
C THR A 44 20.89 -0.39 2.80
N MET A 45 19.78 -0.33 2.06
CA MET A 45 19.78 -0.01 0.63
C MET A 45 20.38 1.35 0.34
N PHE A 46 20.03 2.38 1.12
CA PHE A 46 20.58 3.72 0.94
C PHE A 46 22.09 3.78 1.23
N VAL A 47 22.57 3.12 2.28
CA VAL A 47 24.00 3.00 2.59
C VAL A 47 24.75 2.25 1.50
N ALA A 48 24.20 1.14 1.00
CA ALA A 48 24.80 0.39 -0.10
C ALA A 48 24.89 1.25 -1.38
N LEU A 49 23.82 1.98 -1.71
CA LEU A 49 23.80 2.92 -2.83
C LEU A 49 24.87 4.01 -2.65
N TYR A 50 24.98 4.61 -1.47
CA TYR A 50 26.02 5.59 -1.16
C TYR A 50 27.43 5.03 -1.38
N ALA A 51 27.69 3.82 -0.87
CA ALA A 51 29.00 3.17 -1.00
C ALA A 51 29.37 2.94 -2.47
N GLU A 52 28.44 2.42 -3.28
CA GLU A 52 28.68 2.21 -4.72
C GLU A 52 28.89 3.52 -5.47
N LEU A 53 28.06 4.53 -5.21
CA LEU A 53 28.21 5.86 -5.81
C LEU A 53 29.55 6.51 -5.45
N SER A 54 30.00 6.35 -4.20
CA SER A 54 31.28 6.91 -3.75
C SER A 54 32.47 6.33 -4.51
N LYS A 55 32.41 5.04 -4.90
CA LYS A 55 33.44 4.41 -5.74
C LYS A 55 33.39 4.91 -7.17
N LEU A 56 32.18 5.01 -7.74
CA LEU A 56 31.97 5.42 -9.14
C LEU A 56 32.34 6.88 -9.39
N PHE A 57 32.08 7.76 -8.43
CA PHE A 57 32.16 9.21 -8.63
C PHE A 57 33.07 9.94 -7.64
N VAL A 58 34.05 9.25 -7.04
CA VAL A 58 34.96 9.83 -6.03
C VAL A 58 35.65 11.13 -6.50
N ALA A 59 35.97 11.20 -7.80
CA ALA A 59 36.69 12.33 -8.39
C ALA A 59 35.76 13.46 -8.90
N ASP A 60 34.44 13.26 -8.90
CA ASP A 60 33.50 14.22 -9.45
C ASP A 60 33.16 15.33 -8.43
N SER A 61 33.80 16.49 -8.60
CA SER A 61 33.59 17.62 -7.69
C SER A 61 32.17 18.17 -7.69
N ALA A 62 31.39 17.96 -8.76
CA ALA A 62 30.01 18.43 -8.83
C ALA A 62 29.10 17.68 -7.85
N LEU A 63 29.48 16.46 -7.45
CA LEU A 63 28.69 15.60 -6.56
C LEU A 63 29.09 15.72 -5.08
N ARG A 64 30.00 16.63 -4.73
CA ARG A 64 30.45 16.83 -3.33
C ARG A 64 29.30 17.14 -2.38
N LEU A 65 28.34 17.97 -2.82
CA LEU A 65 27.19 18.33 -1.98
C LEU A 65 26.30 17.12 -1.71
N PHE A 66 26.04 16.30 -2.73
CA PHE A 66 25.31 15.03 -2.57
C PHE A 66 25.99 14.14 -1.52
N PHE A 67 27.28 13.86 -1.67
CA PHE A 67 27.99 12.95 -0.75
C PHE A 67 28.00 13.46 0.69
N LYS A 68 28.13 14.79 0.88
CA LYS A 68 28.03 15.40 2.20
C LYS A 68 26.65 15.17 2.82
N MET A 69 25.58 15.57 2.13
CA MET A 69 24.22 15.45 2.64
C MET A 69 23.79 14.00 2.87
N ALA A 70 24.18 13.09 1.97
CA ALA A 70 23.89 11.67 2.13
C ALA A 70 24.61 11.08 3.35
N LEU A 71 25.87 11.45 3.59
CA LEU A 71 26.60 11.04 4.79
C LEU A 71 25.97 11.61 6.06
N ASP A 72 25.54 12.88 6.05
CA ASP A 72 24.86 13.51 7.18
C ASP A 72 23.58 12.72 7.55
N ILE A 73 22.80 12.27 6.56
CA ILE A 73 21.62 11.41 6.78
C ILE A 73 22.01 10.04 7.33
N ILE A 74 23.06 9.40 6.78
CA ILE A 74 23.51 8.08 7.21
C ILE A 74 23.96 8.09 8.68
N LEU A 75 24.61 9.18 9.10
CA LEU A 75 25.13 9.38 10.45
C LEU A 75 24.09 10.00 11.40
N SER A 76 22.91 10.38 10.91
CA SER A 76 21.85 10.95 11.73
C SER A 76 21.20 9.91 12.67
N PRO A 77 20.68 10.35 13.83
CA PRO A 77 19.90 9.48 14.71
C PRO A 77 18.67 8.87 14.00
N GLU A 78 18.27 7.67 14.40
CA GLU A 78 17.08 6.95 13.90
C GLU A 78 15.81 7.82 13.89
N SER A 79 15.60 8.62 14.95
CA SER A 79 14.45 9.51 15.08
C SER A 79 14.34 10.59 13.98
N VAL A 80 15.45 10.93 13.33
CA VAL A 80 15.50 11.89 12.22
C VAL A 80 15.57 11.14 10.89
N ARG A 81 16.42 10.12 10.83
CA ARG A 81 16.73 9.37 9.62
C ARG A 81 15.56 8.54 9.13
N ASP A 82 14.90 7.79 10.01
CA ASP A 82 13.92 6.79 9.59
C ASP A 82 12.64 7.44 9.03
N PRO A 83 12.09 8.54 9.59
CA PRO A 83 10.99 9.27 8.97
C PRO A 83 11.35 9.86 7.59
N LEU A 84 12.58 10.34 7.42
CA LEU A 84 13.07 10.88 6.15
C LEU A 84 13.16 9.78 5.09
N ILE A 85 13.83 8.67 5.43
CA ILE A 85 13.99 7.55 4.51
C ILE A 85 12.62 6.93 4.20
N ALA A 86 11.70 6.84 5.16
CA ALA A 86 10.36 6.32 4.92
C ALA A 86 9.46 7.25 4.10
N HIS A 87 9.87 8.49 3.81
CA HIS A 87 9.07 9.43 3.03
C HIS A 87 8.94 8.95 1.56
N PRO A 88 7.73 8.96 0.96
CA PRO A 88 7.52 8.42 -0.40
C PRO A 88 8.44 9.04 -1.46
N VAL A 89 8.64 10.36 -1.40
CA VAL A 89 9.53 11.08 -2.34
C VAL A 89 10.98 10.60 -2.24
N PHE A 90 11.48 10.35 -1.02
CA PHE A 90 12.82 9.79 -0.81
C PHE A 90 12.91 8.36 -1.35
N GLN A 91 11.90 7.54 -1.07
CA GLN A 91 11.83 6.15 -1.54
C GLN A 91 11.82 6.07 -3.07
N ILE A 92 11.00 6.88 -3.74
CA ILE A 92 10.95 6.95 -5.20
C ILE A 92 12.29 7.38 -5.77
N TRP A 93 12.89 8.46 -5.22
CA TRP A 93 14.22 8.90 -5.64
C TRP A 93 15.26 7.78 -5.46
N SER A 94 15.25 7.08 -4.32
CA SER A 94 16.21 6.02 -4.00
C SER A 94 16.08 4.84 -4.96
N VAL A 95 14.86 4.35 -5.19
CA VAL A 95 14.60 3.23 -6.11
C VAL A 95 14.99 3.57 -7.54
N LEU A 96 14.63 4.76 -8.02
CA LEU A 96 15.03 5.22 -9.34
C LEU A 96 16.56 5.30 -9.42
N THR A 97 17.22 5.95 -8.46
CA THR A 97 18.69 6.07 -8.43
C THR A 97 19.37 4.71 -8.45
N PHE A 98 18.88 3.76 -7.65
CA PHE A 98 19.39 2.40 -7.63
C PHE A 98 19.25 1.70 -8.99
N ARG A 99 18.10 1.85 -9.66
CA ARG A 99 17.88 1.32 -11.01
C ARG A 99 18.91 1.85 -12.00
N ASP A 100 19.12 3.16 -12.03
CA ASP A 100 20.03 3.77 -13.02
C ASP A 100 21.49 3.45 -12.72
N VAL A 101 21.88 3.37 -11.43
CA VAL A 101 23.21 2.86 -11.03
C VAL A 101 23.38 1.41 -11.48
N ASN A 102 22.37 0.56 -11.30
CA ASN A 102 22.42 -0.82 -11.77
C ASN A 102 22.54 -0.91 -13.30
N TYR A 103 21.83 -0.05 -14.05
CA TYR A 103 21.98 0.02 -15.51
C TYR A 103 23.39 0.44 -15.94
N LEU A 104 23.98 1.40 -15.24
CA LEU A 104 25.37 1.82 -15.47
C LEU A 104 26.35 0.68 -15.17
N LEU A 105 26.23 0.02 -14.01
CA LEU A 105 27.11 -1.08 -13.60
C LEU A 105 26.99 -2.32 -14.49
N THR A 106 25.80 -2.58 -15.03
CA THR A 106 25.55 -3.74 -15.92
C THR A 106 25.77 -3.42 -17.40
N GLY A 107 26.22 -2.20 -17.73
CA GLY A 107 26.48 -1.77 -19.10
C GLY A 107 25.23 -1.64 -19.97
N LYS A 108 24.04 -1.55 -19.36
CA LYS A 108 22.77 -1.33 -20.08
C LYS A 108 22.60 0.11 -20.58
N THR A 109 23.36 1.04 -20.02
CA THR A 109 23.47 2.43 -20.48
C THR A 109 24.94 2.77 -20.77
N GLN A 110 25.18 3.62 -21.78
CA GLN A 110 26.54 3.98 -22.21
C GLN A 110 27.14 5.16 -21.45
N GLY A 111 26.37 5.87 -20.62
CA GLY A 111 26.82 7.08 -19.92
C GLY A 111 26.24 7.24 -18.52
N ASP A 112 26.91 8.06 -17.72
CA ASP A 112 26.58 8.33 -16.31
C ASP A 112 25.64 9.54 -16.11
N GLY A 113 25.20 10.18 -17.20
CA GLY A 113 24.45 11.43 -17.17
C GLY A 113 23.13 11.37 -16.38
N GLU A 114 22.35 10.31 -16.55
CA GLU A 114 21.07 10.13 -15.82
C GLU A 114 21.31 9.96 -14.31
N VAL A 115 22.34 9.17 -13.95
CA VAL A 115 22.74 8.98 -12.55
C VAL A 115 23.17 10.33 -11.97
N LYS A 116 24.08 11.05 -12.62
CA LYS A 116 24.56 12.36 -12.16
C LYS A 116 23.44 13.37 -12.01
N ALA A 117 22.54 13.47 -12.99
CA ALA A 117 21.40 14.38 -12.91
C ALA A 117 20.54 14.10 -11.67
N ARG A 118 20.30 12.82 -11.35
CA ARG A 118 19.52 12.45 -10.16
C ARG A 118 20.25 12.70 -8.84
N LEU A 119 21.56 12.50 -8.80
CA LEU A 119 22.37 12.85 -7.62
C LEU A 119 22.43 14.36 -7.40
N LEU A 120 22.48 15.14 -8.47
CA LEU A 120 22.43 16.62 -8.41
C LEU A 120 21.06 17.14 -7.97
N GLU A 121 19.98 16.39 -8.19
CA GLU A 121 18.63 16.72 -7.70
C GLU A 121 18.42 16.43 -6.21
N PHE A 122 19.31 15.65 -5.58
CA PHE A 122 19.14 15.19 -4.20
C PHE A 122 18.92 16.33 -3.18
N PRO A 123 19.64 17.47 -3.22
CA PRO A 123 19.37 18.58 -2.32
C PRO A 123 17.94 19.12 -2.46
N GLN A 124 17.42 19.23 -3.69
CA GLN A 124 16.05 19.68 -3.94
C GLN A 124 15.03 18.65 -3.46
N VAL A 125 15.32 17.35 -3.58
CA VAL A 125 14.48 16.27 -3.02
C VAL A 125 14.34 16.45 -1.51
N LEU A 126 15.45 16.67 -0.80
CA LEU A 126 15.42 16.88 0.65
C LEU A 126 14.65 18.14 1.04
N GLN A 127 14.85 19.25 0.32
CA GLN A 127 14.10 20.49 0.53
C GLN A 127 12.58 20.31 0.35
N ARG A 128 12.15 19.55 -0.66
CA ARG A 128 10.72 19.25 -0.88
C ARG A 128 10.13 18.42 0.27
N ILE A 129 10.90 17.48 0.83
CA ILE A 129 10.48 16.68 1.98
C ILE A 129 10.37 17.54 3.23
N GLU A 130 11.38 18.36 3.52
CA GLU A 130 11.37 19.28 4.66
C GLU A 130 10.20 20.27 4.59
N ALA A 131 9.99 20.88 3.41
CA ALA A 131 8.85 21.78 3.19
C ALA A 131 7.51 21.07 3.41
N ALA A 132 7.38 19.83 2.93
CA ALA A 132 6.18 19.03 3.13
C ALA A 132 5.93 18.68 4.61
N GLN A 133 6.98 18.53 5.43
CA GLN A 133 6.88 18.27 6.88
C GLN A 133 6.61 19.53 7.70
N GLN A 134 7.16 20.68 7.33
CA GLN A 134 6.99 21.95 8.07
C GLN A 134 5.56 22.49 8.03
N VAL A 135 4.78 22.15 6.99
CA VAL A 135 3.37 22.52 6.89
C VAL A 135 2.50 21.77 7.93
N ARG A 136 3.05 20.79 8.66
CA ARG A 136 2.28 19.76 9.39
C ARG A 136 2.50 19.62 10.92
N PRO A 137 2.51 20.67 11.76
CA PRO A 137 2.47 20.44 13.20
C PRO A 137 1.11 19.89 13.70
N ASP A 138 -0.01 20.28 13.06
CA ASP A 138 -1.35 20.13 13.64
C ASP A 138 -2.32 19.18 12.90
N GLU A 139 -1.94 18.61 11.74
CA GLU A 139 -2.84 17.73 10.97
C GLU A 139 -2.65 16.25 11.34
N GLN A 140 -3.69 15.64 11.93
CA GLN A 140 -3.76 14.20 12.28
C GLN A 140 -3.71 13.25 11.06
N TYR A 141 -3.82 13.78 9.84
CA TYR A 141 -4.03 13.03 8.59
C TYR A 141 -3.02 13.45 7.51
N PRO A 142 -2.67 12.55 6.58
CA PRO A 142 -1.76 12.86 5.48
C PRO A 142 -2.38 13.92 4.55
N PRO A 143 -1.54 14.69 3.84
CA PRO A 143 -1.97 15.68 2.88
C PRO A 143 -2.76 15.05 1.75
N VAL A 144 -3.71 15.83 1.25
CA VAL A 144 -4.40 15.56 -0.01
C VAL A 144 -3.78 16.42 -1.09
N TYR A 145 -3.32 15.78 -2.16
CA TYR A 145 -2.83 16.42 -3.37
C TYR A 145 -3.81 16.20 -4.53
N ARG A 146 -3.70 17.04 -5.55
CA ARG A 146 -4.26 16.78 -6.88
C ARG A 146 -3.12 16.81 -7.88
N PHE A 147 -3.06 17.84 -8.72
CA PHE A 147 -1.99 18.04 -9.70
C PHE A 147 -0.76 18.77 -9.11
N ASP A 148 -0.83 19.15 -7.84
CA ASP A 148 0.24 19.77 -7.02
C ASP A 148 1.09 18.76 -6.24
N VAL A 149 0.98 17.47 -6.59
CA VAL A 149 1.80 16.40 -6.00
C VAL A 149 3.27 16.50 -6.45
N ASP A 150 4.19 15.95 -5.65
CA ASP A 150 5.62 15.94 -5.97
C ASP A 150 5.91 15.34 -7.36
N PRO A 151 6.77 15.97 -8.19
CA PRO A 151 7.10 15.48 -9.52
C PRO A 151 7.61 14.04 -9.58
N LEU A 152 8.30 13.55 -8.54
CA LEU A 152 8.75 12.17 -8.48
C LEU A 152 7.59 11.20 -8.34
N ILE A 153 6.54 11.56 -7.59
CA ILE A 153 5.31 10.76 -7.49
C ILE A 153 4.62 10.71 -8.86
N THR A 154 4.46 11.86 -9.51
CA THR A 154 3.92 11.97 -10.88
C THR A 154 4.66 11.04 -11.85
N GLN A 155 5.99 11.05 -11.82
CA GLN A 155 6.85 10.25 -12.70
C GLN A 155 6.59 8.73 -12.60
N VAL A 156 6.30 8.22 -11.40
CA VAL A 156 6.13 6.77 -11.18
C VAL A 156 4.67 6.34 -11.09
N THR A 157 3.70 7.25 -11.28
CA THR A 157 2.29 6.90 -11.12
C THR A 157 1.77 6.02 -12.27
N SER A 158 2.27 6.20 -13.50
CA SER A 158 1.90 5.36 -14.65
C SER A 158 2.20 3.86 -14.41
N PRO A 159 1.35 2.91 -14.86
CA PRO A 159 0.12 3.09 -15.64
C PRO A 159 -1.14 3.29 -14.78
N SER A 160 -1.01 3.50 -13.46
CA SER A 160 -2.18 3.67 -12.59
C SER A 160 -2.94 4.95 -12.91
N TYR A 161 -2.21 6.02 -13.21
CA TYR A 161 -2.74 7.29 -13.68
C TYR A 161 -1.64 8.05 -14.43
N ASP A 162 -2.01 8.64 -15.56
CA ASP A 162 -1.13 9.50 -16.34
C ASP A 162 -1.55 10.95 -16.10
N TYR A 163 -0.71 11.70 -15.38
CA TYR A 163 -0.99 13.11 -15.12
C TYR A 163 -0.93 13.90 -16.43
N PRO A 164 -1.93 14.77 -16.69
CA PRO A 164 -1.93 15.60 -17.88
C PRO A 164 -0.65 16.46 -17.95
N PRO A 165 0.01 16.54 -19.11
CA PRO A 165 1.24 17.31 -19.25
C PRO A 165 0.96 18.82 -19.35
N ASP A 166 -0.23 19.23 -19.79
CA ASP A 166 -0.57 20.64 -20.02
C ASP A 166 -1.38 21.26 -18.86
N ASP A 167 -1.03 22.49 -18.52
CA ASP A 167 -1.68 23.23 -17.42
C ASP A 167 -3.14 23.59 -17.71
N GLY A 168 -3.54 23.68 -18.99
CA GLY A 168 -4.91 23.96 -19.39
C GLY A 168 -5.85 22.85 -18.95
N THR A 169 -5.50 21.60 -19.27
CA THR A 169 -6.22 20.40 -18.90
C THR A 169 -6.21 20.19 -17.39
N ARG A 170 -5.07 20.43 -16.70
CA ARG A 170 -5.01 20.40 -15.23
C ARG A 170 -6.01 21.35 -14.61
N ARG A 171 -6.04 22.62 -15.03
CA ARG A 171 -7.00 23.62 -14.53
C ARG A 171 -8.45 23.27 -14.85
N GLN A 172 -8.71 22.62 -15.98
CA GLN A 172 -10.05 22.13 -16.30
C GLN A 172 -10.45 20.99 -15.35
N LEU A 173 -9.57 20.03 -15.11
CA LEU A 173 -9.82 18.92 -14.21
C LEU A 173 -9.89 19.36 -12.74
N GLU A 174 -9.20 20.42 -12.33
CA GLU A 174 -9.38 21.01 -10.99
C GLU A 174 -10.82 21.45 -10.73
N ARG A 175 -11.55 21.82 -11.79
CA ARG A 175 -12.97 22.19 -11.74
C ARG A 175 -13.92 20.99 -11.79
N THR A 176 -13.41 19.78 -12.04
CA THR A 176 -14.22 18.55 -12.02
C THR A 176 -14.16 17.87 -10.65
N GLY A 177 -15.24 17.18 -10.31
CA GLY A 177 -15.42 16.56 -9.00
C GLY A 177 -15.55 17.58 -7.86
N TYR A 178 -15.37 17.11 -6.63
CA TYR A 178 -15.33 17.97 -5.45
C TYR A 178 -14.04 18.81 -5.36
N SER A 179 -14.07 19.90 -4.58
CA SER A 179 -12.83 20.62 -4.24
C SER A 179 -11.89 19.75 -3.41
N LYS A 180 -10.60 20.10 -3.40
CA LYS A 180 -9.57 19.40 -2.62
C LYS A 180 -9.90 19.44 -1.12
N GLU A 181 -10.38 20.58 -0.65
CA GLU A 181 -10.73 20.85 0.74
C GLU A 181 -11.96 20.04 1.16
N PHE A 182 -13.02 20.03 0.34
CA PHE A 182 -14.21 19.22 0.62
C PHE A 182 -13.88 17.72 0.64
N PHE A 183 -13.09 17.24 -0.34
CA PHE A 183 -12.67 15.85 -0.37
C PHE A 183 -11.87 15.48 0.89
N ARG A 184 -10.94 16.35 1.32
CA ARG A 184 -10.19 16.16 2.56
C ARG A 184 -11.14 16.03 3.76
N ASP A 185 -12.12 16.90 3.90
CA ASP A 185 -13.05 16.86 5.05
C ASP A 185 -13.90 15.58 5.04
N VAL A 186 -14.36 15.15 3.86
CA VAL A 186 -15.09 13.88 3.68
C VAL A 186 -14.21 12.66 3.98
N MET A 187 -12.94 12.68 3.55
CA MET A 187 -11.97 11.65 3.86
C MET A 187 -11.70 11.58 5.37
N GLN A 188 -11.57 12.71 6.05
CA GLN A 188 -11.40 12.75 7.51
C GLN A 188 -12.60 12.15 8.23
N LEU A 189 -13.83 12.44 7.77
CA LEU A 189 -15.04 11.82 8.30
C LEU A 189 -15.03 10.29 8.12
N ALA A 190 -14.62 9.80 6.94
CA ALA A 190 -14.49 8.36 6.69
C ALA A 190 -13.43 7.72 7.61
N LEU A 191 -12.27 8.38 7.81
CA LEU A 191 -11.22 7.90 8.73
C LEU A 191 -11.67 7.89 10.19
N GLN A 192 -12.42 8.90 10.64
CA GLN A 192 -13.03 8.90 11.97
C GLN A 192 -14.02 7.73 12.13
N ARG A 193 -14.79 7.44 11.09
CA ARG A 193 -15.70 6.29 11.11
C ARG A 193 -14.95 4.97 11.11
N ILE A 194 -13.85 4.83 10.35
CA ILE A 194 -12.94 3.67 10.44
C ILE A 194 -12.35 3.55 11.85
N LYS A 195 -11.89 4.64 12.46
CA LYS A 195 -11.38 4.65 13.83
C LYS A 195 -12.41 4.10 14.83
N HIS A 196 -13.68 4.45 14.67
CA HIS A 196 -14.76 3.93 15.51
C HIS A 196 -15.07 2.45 15.21
N THR A 197 -15.08 2.05 13.93
CA THR A 197 -15.39 0.68 13.49
C THR A 197 -14.26 -0.31 13.81
N TRP A 198 -13.01 0.06 13.59
CA TRP A 198 -11.82 -0.77 13.76
C TRP A 198 -10.58 0.10 14.12
N PRO A 199 -10.40 0.47 15.40
CA PRO A 199 -9.34 1.38 15.83
C PRO A 199 -7.93 0.98 15.37
N ALA A 200 -7.58 -0.30 15.49
CA ALA A 200 -6.27 -0.81 15.08
C ALA A 200 -6.02 -0.67 13.56
N CYS A 201 -7.06 -0.77 12.74
CA CYS A 201 -6.95 -0.52 11.29
C CYS A 201 -6.67 0.95 10.99
N HIS A 202 -7.32 1.86 11.72
CA HIS A 202 -7.03 3.29 11.63
C HIS A 202 -5.59 3.61 12.08
N GLU A 203 -5.10 3.00 13.17
CA GLU A 203 -3.72 3.17 13.63
C GLU A 203 -2.71 2.70 12.58
N GLN A 204 -2.91 1.51 12.00
CA GLN A 204 -2.08 1.04 10.88
C GLN A 204 -2.15 2.00 9.69
N TRP A 205 -3.35 2.49 9.34
CA TRP A 205 -3.54 3.44 8.25
C TRP A 205 -2.68 4.69 8.42
N GLN A 206 -2.64 5.28 9.62
CA GLN A 206 -1.82 6.47 9.92
C GLN A 206 -0.32 6.22 9.75
N VAL A 207 0.13 5.00 10.02
CA VAL A 207 1.53 4.60 9.83
C VAL A 207 1.84 4.31 8.37
N LEU A 208 0.90 3.73 7.61
CA LEU A 208 1.14 3.25 6.25
C LEU A 208 0.93 4.30 5.16
N VAL A 209 -0.06 5.18 5.32
CA VAL A 209 -0.43 6.18 4.30
C VAL A 209 0.21 7.54 4.63
N LYS A 210 0.99 8.07 3.70
CA LYS A 210 1.78 9.30 3.83
C LYS A 210 1.31 10.43 2.92
N ALA A 211 0.60 10.10 1.85
CA ALA A 211 -0.01 11.04 0.93
C ALA A 211 -1.24 10.43 0.24
N VAL A 212 -2.22 11.27 -0.06
CA VAL A 212 -3.42 10.91 -0.81
C VAL A 212 -3.50 11.80 -2.05
N CYS A 213 -3.61 11.22 -3.24
CA CYS A 213 -3.87 11.96 -4.46
C CYS A 213 -5.33 11.80 -4.87
N TYR A 214 -6.08 12.90 -4.87
CA TYR A 214 -7.46 12.93 -5.32
C TYR A 214 -7.53 13.31 -6.81
N LEU A 215 -7.93 12.34 -7.63
CA LEU A 215 -7.92 12.38 -9.09
C LEU A 215 -9.32 12.05 -9.61
N PRO A 216 -10.24 13.04 -9.68
CA PRO A 216 -11.66 12.76 -9.91
C PRO A 216 -11.98 12.12 -11.25
N ASP A 217 -11.13 12.34 -12.25
CA ASP A 217 -11.18 11.78 -13.60
C ASP A 217 -10.56 10.38 -13.71
N GLY A 218 -10.02 9.84 -12.61
CA GLY A 218 -9.43 8.51 -12.56
C GLY A 218 -10.37 7.42 -13.09
N GLY A 219 -9.81 6.53 -13.93
CA GLY A 219 -10.50 5.34 -14.44
C GLY A 219 -10.75 4.25 -13.40
N PHE A 220 -10.24 4.44 -12.18
CA PHE A 220 -10.32 3.54 -11.03
C PHE A 220 -11.17 4.16 -9.90
N ARG A 221 -11.56 3.36 -8.90
CA ARG A 221 -12.17 3.88 -7.66
C ARG A 221 -11.09 4.31 -6.67
N SER A 222 -10.20 3.38 -6.38
CA SER A 222 -8.98 3.57 -5.62
C SER A 222 -7.84 2.81 -6.31
N CYS A 223 -6.60 3.26 -6.10
CA CYS A 223 -5.42 2.55 -6.62
C CYS A 223 -4.17 2.88 -5.81
N SER A 224 -3.27 1.91 -5.69
CA SER A 224 -1.90 2.12 -5.28
C SER A 224 -0.95 1.12 -5.94
N ALA A 225 0.36 1.34 -5.78
CA ALA A 225 1.39 0.44 -6.29
C ALA A 225 2.66 0.49 -5.44
N SER A 226 3.42 -0.61 -5.43
CA SER A 226 4.68 -0.75 -4.69
C SER A 226 5.75 0.28 -5.11
N ARG A 227 5.70 0.77 -6.37
CA ARG A 227 6.62 1.78 -6.90
C ARG A 227 6.43 3.18 -6.29
N TYR A 228 5.37 3.41 -5.52
CA TYR A 228 5.13 4.64 -4.75
C TYR A 228 4.53 4.32 -3.37
N THR A 229 5.16 3.40 -2.64
CA THR A 229 4.72 3.00 -1.29
C THR A 229 4.55 4.22 -0.37
N GLY A 230 3.44 4.25 0.35
CA GLY A 230 2.97 5.36 1.18
C GLY A 230 2.03 6.34 0.45
N VAL A 231 1.79 6.19 -0.85
CA VAL A 231 0.87 7.03 -1.62
C VAL A 231 -0.33 6.22 -2.10
N ILE A 232 -1.53 6.77 -1.92
CA ILE A 232 -2.77 6.20 -2.44
C ILE A 232 -3.46 7.17 -3.38
N LEU A 233 -4.13 6.65 -4.40
CA LEU A 233 -4.89 7.41 -5.38
C LEU A 233 -6.38 7.13 -5.19
N LEU A 234 -7.21 8.17 -5.15
CA LEU A 234 -8.66 8.07 -5.01
C LEU A 234 -9.35 8.93 -6.07
N SER A 235 -10.47 8.43 -6.63
CA SER A 235 -11.26 9.17 -7.61
C SER A 235 -12.61 9.62 -7.06
N SER A 236 -13.43 10.24 -7.91
CA SER A 236 -14.79 10.67 -7.57
C SER A 236 -15.85 9.56 -7.66
N ARG A 237 -15.43 8.30 -7.86
CA ARG A 237 -16.32 7.15 -8.06
C ARG A 237 -16.90 6.56 -6.77
N ASP A 238 -16.46 7.02 -5.60
CA ASP A 238 -17.08 6.67 -4.33
C ASP A 238 -18.40 7.45 -4.15
N HIS A 239 -19.51 6.72 -4.07
CA HIS A 239 -20.86 7.31 -4.04
C HIS A 239 -21.43 7.46 -2.62
N SER A 240 -20.71 6.97 -1.60
CA SER A 240 -21.11 7.09 -0.20
C SER A 240 -19.89 7.05 0.72
N ILE A 241 -20.08 7.45 1.99
CA ILE A 241 -19.02 7.37 3.00
C ILE A 241 -18.56 5.93 3.21
N LEU A 242 -19.46 4.94 3.22
CA LEU A 242 -19.09 3.53 3.30
C LEU A 242 -18.21 3.10 2.12
N ASP A 243 -18.48 3.63 0.92
CA ASP A 243 -17.65 3.33 -0.23
C ASP A 243 -16.24 3.94 -0.03
N LEU A 244 -16.13 5.18 0.43
CA LEU A 244 -14.82 5.77 0.72
C LEU A 244 -14.07 5.04 1.84
N GLU A 245 -14.78 4.56 2.88
CA GLU A 245 -14.17 3.73 3.93
C GLU A 245 -13.57 2.44 3.37
N GLU A 246 -14.30 1.73 2.51
CA GLU A 246 -13.80 0.52 1.85
C GLU A 246 -12.56 0.85 1.01
N SER A 247 -12.58 1.94 0.22
CA SER A 247 -11.42 2.40 -0.55
C SER A 247 -10.20 2.68 0.34
N LEU A 248 -10.38 3.38 1.46
CA LEU A 248 -9.29 3.72 2.38
C LEU A 248 -8.69 2.50 3.07
N VAL A 249 -9.53 1.55 3.51
CA VAL A 249 -9.06 0.28 4.10
C VAL A 249 -8.37 -0.59 3.05
N HIS A 250 -8.93 -0.64 1.83
CA HIS A 250 -8.37 -1.38 0.70
C HIS A 250 -6.95 -0.90 0.39
N GLU A 251 -6.78 0.40 0.18
CA GLU A 251 -5.48 0.95 -0.19
C GLU A 251 -4.46 0.90 0.95
N ALA A 252 -4.86 1.11 2.21
CA ALA A 252 -3.93 0.91 3.32
C ALA A 252 -3.49 -0.56 3.46
N THR A 253 -4.36 -1.51 3.13
CA THR A 253 -4.01 -2.93 3.12
C THR A 253 -3.02 -3.25 1.99
N HIS A 254 -3.13 -2.58 0.84
CA HIS A 254 -2.09 -2.63 -0.20
C HIS A 254 -0.75 -2.11 0.31
N GLN A 255 -0.73 -0.97 0.99
CA GLN A 255 0.51 -0.42 1.59
C GLN A 255 1.13 -1.37 2.62
N LEU A 256 0.30 -2.01 3.44
CA LEU A 256 0.75 -3.04 4.37
C LEU A 256 1.41 -4.20 3.61
N LEU A 257 0.79 -4.70 2.54
CA LEU A 257 1.34 -5.81 1.78
C LEU A 257 2.67 -5.42 1.11
N TYR A 258 2.80 -4.19 0.60
CA TYR A 258 4.07 -3.73 0.04
C TYR A 258 5.19 -3.78 1.08
N ASN A 259 4.92 -3.35 2.31
CA ASN A 259 5.87 -3.45 3.42
C ASN A 259 6.21 -4.91 3.77
N VAL A 260 5.22 -5.81 3.77
CA VAL A 260 5.45 -7.26 3.98
C VAL A 260 6.38 -7.83 2.89
N VAL A 261 6.09 -7.53 1.62
CA VAL A 261 6.85 -8.02 0.46
C VAL A 261 8.26 -7.41 0.39
N GLU A 262 8.44 -6.19 0.88
CA GLU A 262 9.74 -5.53 1.00
C GLU A 262 10.65 -6.21 2.03
N VAL A 263 10.07 -6.80 3.09
CA VAL A 263 10.83 -7.59 4.08
C VAL A 263 11.13 -8.99 3.57
N ALA A 264 10.13 -9.66 2.99
CA ALA A 264 10.30 -10.96 2.38
C ALA A 264 9.34 -11.14 1.21
N ALA A 265 9.88 -11.45 0.02
CA ALA A 265 9.07 -11.76 -1.14
C ALA A 265 8.12 -12.93 -0.85
N VAL A 266 6.86 -12.81 -1.23
CA VAL A 266 5.83 -13.86 -1.02
C VAL A 266 5.81 -14.88 -2.17
N VAL A 267 6.20 -14.46 -3.37
CA VAL A 267 6.27 -15.29 -4.56
C VAL A 267 7.73 -15.33 -5.02
N GLU A 268 8.17 -16.49 -5.46
CA GLU A 268 9.50 -16.74 -6.01
C GLU A 268 9.79 -15.79 -7.18
N PRO A 269 10.98 -15.18 -7.28
CA PRO A 269 11.32 -14.28 -8.38
C PRO A 269 11.12 -14.89 -9.78
N GLN A 270 11.29 -16.20 -9.88
CA GLN A 270 11.15 -17.03 -11.08
C GLN A 270 9.74 -17.60 -11.29
N ALA A 271 8.77 -17.27 -10.44
CA ALA A 271 7.39 -17.71 -10.64
C ALA A 271 6.82 -17.15 -11.95
N SER A 272 5.89 -17.90 -12.55
CA SER A 272 5.25 -17.50 -13.80
C SER A 272 4.52 -16.16 -13.63
N ARG A 273 4.73 -15.27 -14.60
CA ARG A 273 4.01 -14.00 -14.74
C ARG A 273 2.83 -14.10 -15.70
N GLU A 274 2.52 -15.31 -16.17
CA GLU A 274 1.35 -15.55 -17.00
C GLU A 274 0.08 -15.38 -16.18
N ALA A 275 -0.92 -14.75 -16.78
CA ALA A 275 -2.20 -14.46 -16.15
C ALA A 275 -3.09 -15.73 -16.15
N GLN A 276 -2.78 -16.68 -15.27
CA GLN A 276 -3.42 -18.00 -15.20
C GLN A 276 -4.56 -18.07 -14.17
N TYR A 277 -4.67 -17.09 -13.28
CA TYR A 277 -5.65 -17.11 -12.18
C TYR A 277 -6.77 -16.11 -12.43
N THR A 278 -8.01 -16.59 -12.40
CA THR A 278 -9.21 -15.75 -12.58
C THR A 278 -9.69 -15.23 -11.24
N LEU A 279 -9.72 -13.91 -11.03
CA LEU A 279 -10.25 -13.31 -9.81
C LEU A 279 -11.77 -13.62 -9.65
N PRO A 280 -12.21 -14.28 -8.57
CA PRO A 280 -13.62 -14.63 -8.38
C PRO A 280 -14.59 -13.44 -8.35
N TRP A 281 -14.10 -12.25 -8.02
CA TRP A 281 -14.91 -11.03 -7.86
C TRP A 281 -15.07 -10.23 -9.15
N SER A 282 -14.10 -10.28 -10.06
CA SER A 282 -14.08 -9.42 -11.25
C SER A 282 -13.93 -10.19 -12.57
N GLY A 283 -13.60 -11.47 -12.52
CA GLY A 283 -13.27 -12.29 -13.70
C GLY A 283 -11.94 -11.91 -14.37
N GLN A 284 -11.20 -10.93 -13.83
CA GLN A 284 -9.92 -10.52 -14.40
C GLN A 284 -8.86 -11.61 -14.21
N GLN A 285 -8.07 -11.84 -15.26
CA GLN A 285 -6.91 -12.74 -15.20
C GLN A 285 -5.73 -12.03 -14.53
N ARG A 286 -5.05 -12.75 -13.63
CA ARG A 286 -3.86 -12.30 -12.89
C ARG A 286 -2.82 -13.40 -12.83
N ASP A 287 -1.57 -12.99 -12.66
CA ASP A 287 -0.49 -13.89 -12.26
C ASP A 287 -0.65 -14.30 -10.79
N LEU A 288 0.19 -15.22 -10.30
CA LEU A 288 0.09 -15.72 -8.93
C LEU A 288 0.21 -14.58 -7.90
N TYR A 289 1.12 -13.64 -8.12
CA TYR A 289 1.31 -12.51 -7.21
C TYR A 289 0.07 -11.61 -7.19
N GLY A 290 -0.47 -11.24 -8.35
CA GLY A 290 -1.69 -10.44 -8.45
C GLY A 290 -2.91 -11.15 -7.86
N TYR A 291 -2.97 -12.47 -7.96
CA TYR A 291 -4.03 -13.28 -7.35
C TYR A 291 -3.94 -13.29 -5.81
N PHE A 292 -2.75 -13.58 -5.28
CA PHE A 292 -2.46 -13.52 -3.84
C PHE A 292 -2.71 -12.11 -3.27
N HIS A 293 -2.31 -11.08 -4.00
CA HIS A 293 -2.49 -9.68 -3.63
C HIS A 293 -3.97 -9.32 -3.43
N ALA A 294 -4.83 -9.72 -4.37
CA ALA A 294 -6.28 -9.52 -4.24
C ALA A 294 -6.84 -10.31 -3.04
N PHE A 295 -6.43 -11.57 -2.89
CA PHE A 295 -6.85 -12.43 -1.78
C PHE A 295 -6.54 -11.79 -0.41
N TYR A 296 -5.33 -11.29 -0.23
CA TYR A 296 -4.90 -10.60 1.00
C TYR A 296 -5.78 -9.40 1.35
N VAL A 297 -6.03 -8.52 0.37
CA VAL A 297 -6.81 -7.29 0.58
C VAL A 297 -8.28 -7.60 0.87
N TYR A 298 -8.87 -8.56 0.17
CA TYR A 298 -10.26 -8.93 0.38
C TYR A 298 -10.53 -9.55 1.77
N ILE A 299 -9.55 -10.22 2.38
CA ILE A 299 -9.66 -10.67 3.78
C ILE A 299 -9.81 -9.47 4.72
N ALA A 300 -8.97 -8.43 4.55
CA ALA A 300 -9.07 -7.21 5.36
C ALA A 300 -10.42 -6.51 5.18
N LEU A 301 -10.95 -6.47 3.96
CA LEU A 301 -12.27 -5.89 3.70
C LEU A 301 -13.41 -6.65 4.36
N VAL A 302 -13.42 -7.99 4.32
CA VAL A 302 -14.43 -8.79 5.06
C VAL A 302 -14.36 -8.46 6.55
N LYS A 303 -13.15 -8.36 7.11
CA LYS A 303 -12.92 -8.02 8.52
C LYS A 303 -13.39 -6.61 8.85
N TYR A 304 -13.21 -5.64 7.97
CA TYR A 304 -13.79 -4.31 8.16
C TYR A 304 -15.32 -4.35 8.12
N LEU A 305 -15.90 -4.97 7.09
CA LEU A 305 -17.34 -5.00 6.86
C LEU A 305 -18.11 -5.74 7.97
N GLU A 306 -17.57 -6.80 8.57
CA GLU A 306 -18.23 -7.51 9.69
C GLU A 306 -18.32 -6.67 10.97
N ARG A 307 -17.50 -5.60 11.05
CA ARG A 307 -17.47 -4.66 12.17
C ARG A 307 -18.38 -3.46 11.95
N VAL A 308 -18.89 -3.24 10.73
CA VAL A 308 -19.81 -2.13 10.43
C VAL A 308 -21.12 -2.35 11.18
N ARG A 309 -21.30 -1.57 12.25
CA ARG A 309 -22.46 -1.61 13.17
C ARG A 309 -22.86 -0.19 13.54
N ASP A 310 -24.04 -0.04 14.13
CA ASP A 310 -24.57 1.26 14.57
C ASP A 310 -24.63 2.31 13.43
N ARG A 311 -24.90 1.83 12.21
CA ARG A 311 -25.11 2.64 11.00
C ARG A 311 -26.57 2.61 10.58
N PRO A 312 -27.03 3.50 9.68
CA PRO A 312 -28.35 3.38 9.07
C PRO A 312 -28.59 1.97 8.50
N ALA A 313 -29.81 1.45 8.67
CA ALA A 313 -30.13 0.06 8.32
C ALA A 313 -29.82 -0.29 6.85
N GLN A 314 -30.01 0.66 5.93
CA GLN A 314 -29.66 0.48 4.52
C GLN A 314 -28.15 0.29 4.31
N GLU A 315 -27.34 1.02 5.05
CA GLU A 315 -25.89 0.95 4.97
C GLU A 315 -25.37 -0.36 5.55
N MET A 316 -25.90 -0.80 6.69
CA MET A 316 -25.57 -2.11 7.26
C MET A 316 -25.92 -3.25 6.31
N ARG A 317 -27.08 -3.18 5.62
CA ARG A 317 -27.44 -4.16 4.58
C ARG A 317 -26.46 -4.15 3.41
N ARG A 318 -26.02 -2.98 2.93
CA ARG A 318 -25.01 -2.87 1.87
C ARG A 318 -23.68 -3.50 2.31
N ALA A 319 -23.26 -3.25 3.56
CA ALA A 319 -22.04 -3.83 4.12
C ALA A 319 -22.13 -5.36 4.21
N GLU A 320 -23.25 -5.91 4.67
CA GLU A 320 -23.49 -7.36 4.74
C GLU A 320 -23.48 -8.01 3.34
N GLN A 321 -24.19 -7.42 2.38
CA GLN A 321 -24.20 -7.90 1.00
C GLN A 321 -22.79 -7.90 0.39
N ARG A 322 -22.03 -6.81 0.60
CA ARG A 322 -20.65 -6.69 0.14
C ARG A 322 -19.74 -7.72 0.81
N LEU A 323 -19.90 -7.95 2.11
CA LEU A 323 -19.19 -8.97 2.87
C LEU A 323 -19.42 -10.36 2.29
N LEU A 324 -20.68 -10.75 2.07
CA LEU A 324 -21.04 -12.08 1.54
C LEU A 324 -20.52 -12.28 0.12
N PHE A 325 -20.61 -11.24 -0.72
CA PHE A 325 -20.02 -11.26 -2.05
C PHE A 325 -18.51 -11.52 -2.00
N ILE A 326 -17.79 -10.81 -1.14
CA ILE A 326 -16.34 -10.97 -1.00
C ILE A 326 -16.00 -12.36 -0.46
N LEU A 327 -16.67 -12.78 0.61
CA LEU A 327 -16.41 -14.04 1.31
C LEU A 327 -16.58 -15.25 0.39
N ARG A 328 -17.62 -15.27 -0.46
CA ARG A 328 -17.79 -16.32 -1.50
C ARG A 328 -16.62 -16.38 -2.48
N GLY A 329 -16.09 -15.22 -2.87
CA GLY A 329 -14.92 -15.17 -3.72
C GLY A 329 -13.67 -15.70 -3.02
N LEU A 330 -13.48 -15.37 -1.73
CA LEU A 330 -12.41 -15.94 -0.92
C LEU A 330 -12.52 -17.47 -0.84
N SER A 331 -13.72 -18.00 -0.59
CA SER A 331 -13.99 -19.45 -0.57
C SER A 331 -13.55 -20.14 -1.86
N LYS A 332 -13.89 -19.56 -3.02
CA LYS A 332 -13.48 -20.08 -4.33
C LYS A 332 -11.97 -20.04 -4.51
N ALA A 333 -11.34 -18.94 -4.10
CA ALA A 333 -9.90 -18.76 -4.27
C ALA A 333 -9.04 -19.73 -3.45
N GLN A 334 -9.55 -20.25 -2.32
CA GLN A 334 -8.80 -21.19 -1.48
C GLN A 334 -8.35 -22.44 -2.25
N ALA A 335 -9.20 -22.95 -3.15
CA ALA A 335 -8.91 -24.14 -3.93
C ALA A 335 -7.73 -23.93 -4.89
N ASP A 336 -7.63 -22.76 -5.51
CA ASP A 336 -6.57 -22.42 -6.47
C ASP A 336 -5.19 -22.37 -5.80
N PHE A 337 -5.13 -22.00 -4.52
CA PHE A 337 -3.89 -21.89 -3.77
C PHE A 337 -3.33 -23.24 -3.28
N ALA A 338 -4.17 -24.27 -3.14
CA ALA A 338 -3.76 -25.56 -2.57
C ALA A 338 -2.64 -26.25 -3.39
N SER A 339 -2.61 -26.02 -4.70
CA SER A 339 -1.64 -26.61 -5.63
C SER A 339 -0.72 -25.59 -6.30
N ALA A 340 -0.81 -24.30 -5.96
CA ALA A 340 -0.06 -23.25 -6.63
C ALA A 340 1.46 -23.38 -6.36
N PRO A 341 2.28 -23.65 -7.39
CA PRO A 341 3.72 -23.60 -7.25
C PRO A 341 4.19 -22.14 -7.23
N GLY A 342 5.36 -21.87 -6.65
CA GLY A 342 6.00 -20.56 -6.76
C GLY A 342 5.82 -19.60 -5.59
N PHE A 343 5.25 -20.02 -4.46
CA PHE A 343 5.41 -19.28 -3.20
C PHE A 343 6.78 -19.54 -2.57
N THR A 344 7.39 -18.49 -2.01
CA THR A 344 8.56 -18.61 -1.12
C THR A 344 8.17 -19.29 0.20
N ALA A 345 9.15 -19.61 1.06
CA ALA A 345 8.86 -20.15 2.39
C ALA A 345 7.97 -19.21 3.22
N GLN A 346 8.32 -17.92 3.30
CA GLN A 346 7.55 -16.91 4.01
C GLN A 346 6.20 -16.66 3.35
N GLY A 347 6.13 -16.71 2.02
CA GLY A 347 4.88 -16.64 1.27
C GLY A 347 3.92 -17.78 1.59
N ARG A 348 4.43 -19.02 1.72
CA ARG A 348 3.62 -20.17 2.14
C ARG A 348 3.14 -20.06 3.57
N GLU A 349 3.99 -19.59 4.49
CA GLU A 349 3.60 -19.36 5.88
C GLU A 349 2.46 -18.32 5.96
N LEU A 350 2.64 -17.17 5.29
CA LEU A 350 1.62 -16.12 5.24
C LEU A 350 0.31 -16.63 4.61
N LEU A 351 0.40 -17.33 3.48
CA LEU A 351 -0.76 -17.95 2.83
C LEU A 351 -1.47 -18.93 3.75
N GLY A 352 -0.74 -19.78 4.46
CA GLY A 352 -1.31 -20.70 5.45
C GLY A 352 -2.09 -19.97 6.55
N ASN A 353 -1.54 -18.87 7.07
CA ASN A 353 -2.21 -18.04 8.07
C ASN A 353 -3.47 -17.38 7.51
N LEU A 354 -3.44 -16.89 6.26
CA LEU A 354 -4.58 -16.29 5.59
C LEU A 354 -5.68 -17.31 5.29
N LEU A 355 -5.34 -18.51 4.82
CA LEU A 355 -6.30 -19.60 4.60
C LEU A 355 -7.00 -19.98 5.90
N GLN A 356 -6.27 -20.11 7.01
CA GLN A 356 -6.88 -20.34 8.32
C GLN A 356 -7.84 -19.21 8.71
N GLU A 357 -7.50 -17.97 8.40
CA GLU A 357 -8.35 -16.81 8.66
C GLU A 357 -9.63 -16.85 7.82
N VAL A 358 -9.55 -17.19 6.53
CA VAL A 358 -10.74 -17.37 5.69
C VAL A 358 -11.65 -18.46 6.26
N HIS A 359 -11.10 -19.61 6.66
CA HIS A 359 -11.90 -20.68 7.30
C HIS A 359 -12.57 -20.22 8.61
N ARG A 360 -11.97 -19.30 9.37
CA ARG A 360 -12.62 -18.70 10.56
C ARG A 360 -13.76 -17.78 10.15
N LEU A 361 -13.56 -16.95 9.14
CA LEU A 361 -14.57 -16.03 8.61
C LEU A 361 -15.77 -16.81 8.04
N GLU A 362 -15.53 -17.85 7.25
CA GLU A 362 -16.58 -18.72 6.70
C GLU A 362 -17.42 -19.36 7.81
N ARG A 363 -16.79 -19.93 8.84
CA ARG A 363 -17.52 -20.52 9.98
C ARG A 363 -18.35 -19.50 10.74
N ARG A 364 -17.80 -18.30 10.96
CA ARG A 364 -18.51 -17.21 11.66
C ARG A 364 -19.75 -16.74 10.89
N HIS A 365 -19.67 -16.73 9.56
CA HIS A 365 -20.74 -16.24 8.67
C HIS A 365 -21.53 -17.35 7.97
N ALA A 366 -21.37 -18.61 8.37
CA ALA A 366 -22.00 -19.77 7.73
C ALA A 366 -23.53 -19.65 7.67
N GLY A 367 -24.15 -19.14 8.73
CA GLY A 367 -25.60 -18.91 8.77
C GLY A 367 -26.09 -17.89 7.74
N LEU A 368 -25.29 -16.84 7.46
CA LEU A 368 -25.61 -15.84 6.45
C LEU A 368 -25.37 -16.37 5.03
N LEU A 369 -24.27 -17.11 4.84
CA LEU A 369 -23.95 -17.75 3.56
C LEU A 369 -25.04 -18.72 3.11
N ASN A 370 -25.58 -19.53 4.02
CA ASN A 370 -26.65 -20.49 3.72
C ASN A 370 -27.97 -19.79 3.38
N ARG A 371 -28.37 -18.77 4.16
CA ARG A 371 -29.61 -18.01 3.90
C ARG A 371 -29.61 -17.32 2.55
N ASP A 372 -28.49 -16.72 2.18
CA ASP A 372 -28.37 -16.01 0.90
C ASP A 372 -28.26 -17.01 -0.28
N ALA A 373 -27.70 -18.20 -0.06
CA ALA A 373 -27.73 -19.28 -1.06
C ALA A 373 -29.17 -19.75 -1.33
N ASP A 374 -29.97 -19.99 -0.28
CA ASP A 374 -31.38 -20.38 -0.40
C ASP A 374 -32.22 -19.29 -1.10
N ALA A 375 -31.97 -18.01 -0.79
CA ALA A 375 -32.63 -16.88 -1.44
C ALA A 375 -32.28 -16.79 -2.94
N SER A 376 -31.01 -17.00 -3.30
CA SER A 376 -30.55 -16.98 -4.70
C SER A 376 -31.08 -18.19 -5.50
N ALA A 377 -31.17 -19.36 -4.88
CA ALA A 377 -31.76 -20.56 -5.49
C ALA A 377 -33.27 -20.38 -5.71
N GLY A 378 -34.00 -19.88 -4.70
CA GLY A 378 -35.43 -19.60 -4.79
C GLY A 378 -35.79 -18.61 -5.91
N ALA A 379 -35.02 -17.54 -6.07
CA ALA A 379 -35.19 -16.57 -7.15
C ALA A 379 -34.91 -17.15 -8.55
N ALA A 380 -33.94 -18.05 -8.69
CA ALA A 380 -33.64 -18.74 -9.94
C ALA A 380 -34.76 -19.73 -10.34
N THR A 381 -35.34 -20.46 -9.38
CA THR A 381 -36.49 -21.35 -9.64
C THR A 381 -37.75 -20.59 -10.06
N LEU A 382 -38.04 -19.43 -9.47
CA LEU A 382 -39.20 -18.60 -9.83
C LEU A 382 -39.10 -18.01 -11.25
N HIS A 383 -37.89 -17.79 -11.77
CA HIS A 383 -37.67 -17.34 -13.14
C HIS A 383 -37.67 -18.46 -14.20
N MET A 384 -37.62 -19.74 -13.79
CA MET A 384 -37.74 -20.89 -14.70
C MET A 384 -39.16 -21.46 -14.80
N THR A 385 -40.10 -20.97 -13.99
CA THR A 385 -41.51 -21.41 -13.98
C THR A 385 -42.50 -20.33 -14.44
N ALA A 386 -42.03 -19.29 -15.14
CA ALA A 386 -42.86 -18.21 -15.69
C ALA A 386 -42.91 -18.26 -17.22
#